data_AF-A0A0H3KNA8-F1
#
_entry.id   AF-A0A0H3KNA8-F1
#
_cell.length_a   1.000
_cell.length_b   1.000
_cell.length_c   1.000
_cell.angle_alpha   90.00
_cell.angle_beta   90.00
_cell.angle_gamma   90.00
#
_symmetry.space_group_name_H-M   'P 1'
#
loop_
_entity.id
_entity.type
_entity.pdbx_description
1 polymer ?
#
loop_
_entity_poly.entity_id
_entity_poly.type
_entity_poly.pdbx_seq_one_letter_code
_entity_poly.pdbx_strand_id
1 'polypeptide(L)'
;MTTIDINALTKVERSIILYAESCCVDCGGLLEGIRMNADDMTALRKFADAGILTFGCIPARLLGPLSGLREPTHWITFTEEAWQLAHALRRERAARVTASRRKVDDALAQRATEAA
;
A
#
# COMPACT_ATOMS: atom_id res chain seq x y z
N MET A 1 -6.96 -11.66 18.68
CA MET A 1 -6.38 -10.79 17.63
C MET A 1 -6.36 -11.60 16.35
N THR A 2 -6.94 -11.08 15.28
CA THR A 2 -7.19 -11.83 14.04
C THR A 2 -5.98 -11.69 13.12
N THR A 3 -5.17 -12.74 12.98
CA THR A 3 -4.05 -12.75 12.05
C THR A 3 -4.60 -12.92 10.63
N ILE A 4 -4.45 -11.91 9.78
CA ILE A 4 -4.84 -11.98 8.36
C ILE A 4 -3.78 -12.78 7.60
N ASP A 5 -4.19 -13.86 6.93
CA ASP A 5 -3.32 -14.61 6.04
C ASP A 5 -3.10 -13.87 4.70
N ILE A 6 -1.84 -13.57 4.40
CA ILE A 6 -1.38 -12.89 3.18
C ILE A 6 -1.77 -13.67 1.92
N ASN A 7 -1.76 -15.01 1.97
CA ASN A 7 -2.04 -15.85 0.80
C ASN A 7 -3.52 -15.82 0.41
N ALA A 8 -4.40 -15.65 1.41
CA ALA A 8 -5.84 -15.54 1.22
C ALA A 8 -6.28 -14.16 0.68
N LEU A 9 -5.41 -13.15 0.68
CA LEU A 9 -5.75 -11.82 0.15
C LEU A 9 -5.93 -11.85 -1.36
N THR A 10 -6.89 -11.08 -1.84
CA THR A 10 -7.05 -10.78 -3.26
C THR A 10 -5.97 -9.81 -3.74
N LYS A 11 -5.82 -9.67 -5.07
CA LYS A 11 -4.89 -8.67 -5.64
C LYS A 11 -5.27 -7.24 -5.23
N VAL A 12 -6.56 -6.94 -5.16
CA VAL A 12 -7.08 -5.61 -4.75
C VAL A 12 -6.68 -5.33 -3.31
N GLU A 13 -6.98 -6.25 -2.40
CA GLU A 13 -6.64 -6.15 -0.98
C GLU A 13 -5.15 -5.93 -0.74
N ARG A 14 -4.29 -6.69 -1.44
CA ARG A 14 -2.83 -6.48 -1.37
C ARG A 14 -2.41 -5.11 -1.90
N SER A 15 -3.07 -4.60 -2.93
CA SER A 15 -2.70 -3.33 -3.56
C SER A 15 -3.14 -2.14 -2.71
N ILE A 16 -4.37 -2.16 -2.19
CA ILE A 16 -4.94 -1.06 -1.43
C ILE A 16 -4.26 -0.88 -0.08
N ILE A 17 -3.88 -1.97 0.61
CA ILE A 17 -3.17 -1.84 1.90
C ILE A 17 -1.76 -1.27 1.71
N LEU A 18 -1.08 -1.60 0.61
CA LEU A 18 0.22 -1.01 0.28
C LEU A 18 0.09 0.47 -0.11
N TYR A 19 -0.97 0.84 -0.85
CA TYR A 19 -1.25 2.25 -1.15
C TYR A 19 -1.55 3.04 0.13
N ALA A 20 -2.40 2.49 0.99
CA ALA A 20 -2.77 3.11 2.26
C ALA A 20 -1.56 3.30 3.17
N GLU A 21 -0.67 2.32 3.28
CA GLU A 21 0.51 2.47 4.13
C GLU A 21 1.50 3.50 3.54
N SER A 22 1.66 3.57 2.21
CA SER A 22 2.42 4.65 1.59
C SER A 22 1.80 6.01 1.90
N CYS A 23 0.47 6.13 1.93
CA CYS A 23 -0.19 7.35 2.39
C CYS A 23 0.03 7.63 3.88
N CYS A 24 0.10 6.60 4.74
CA CYS A 24 0.47 6.77 6.15
C CYS A 24 1.88 7.35 6.30
N VAL A 25 2.86 6.84 5.54
CA VAL A 25 4.27 7.27 5.63
C VAL A 25 4.46 8.66 5.00
N ASP A 26 4.03 8.84 3.76
CA ASP A 26 4.43 10.00 2.97
C ASP A 26 3.39 11.13 3.00
N CYS A 27 2.17 10.82 3.42
CA CYS A 27 1.01 11.71 3.26
C CYS A 27 0.17 11.87 4.53
N GLY A 28 0.73 11.54 5.70
CA GLY A 28 0.07 11.72 6.99
C GLY A 28 -1.23 10.92 7.16
N GLY A 29 -1.38 9.81 6.43
CA GLY A 29 -2.59 8.98 6.47
C GLY A 29 -3.75 9.54 5.64
N LEU A 30 -3.49 10.42 4.68
CA LEU A 30 -4.52 11.02 3.82
C LEU A 30 -4.59 10.33 2.44
N LEU A 31 -5.78 9.88 2.06
CA LEU A 31 -6.05 9.15 0.81
C LEU A 31 -6.90 10.00 -0.14
N GLU A 32 -6.67 9.78 -1.43
CA GLU A 32 -7.39 10.45 -2.51
C GLU A 32 -8.42 9.47 -3.09
N GLY A 33 -9.71 9.73 -2.83
CA GLY A 33 -10.79 8.86 -3.30
C GLY A 33 -10.83 8.69 -4.82
N ILE A 34 -10.32 9.66 -5.60
CA ILE A 34 -10.17 9.55 -7.06
C ILE A 34 -9.20 8.44 -7.50
N ARG A 35 -8.32 7.99 -6.60
CA ARG A 35 -7.38 6.89 -6.85
C ARG A 35 -7.88 5.53 -6.35
N MET A 36 -9.09 5.48 -5.80
CA MET A 36 -9.68 4.29 -5.20
C MET A 36 -10.97 3.93 -5.91
N ASN A 37 -11.13 2.65 -6.26
CA ASN A 37 -12.38 2.14 -6.80
C ASN A 37 -13.29 1.55 -5.68
N ALA A 38 -14.44 1.03 -6.06
CA ALA A 38 -15.39 0.44 -5.11
C ALA A 38 -14.83 -0.80 -4.38
N ASP A 39 -13.99 -1.59 -5.05
CA ASP A 39 -13.37 -2.78 -4.46
C ASP A 39 -12.31 -2.39 -3.43
N ASP A 40 -11.55 -1.32 -3.69
CA ASP A 40 -10.59 -0.73 -2.74
C ASP A 40 -11.31 -0.28 -1.46
N MET A 41 -12.44 0.42 -1.61
CA MET A 41 -13.26 0.85 -0.46
C MET A 41 -13.82 -0.34 0.33
N THR A 42 -14.24 -1.40 -0.38
CA THR A 42 -14.74 -2.64 0.24
C THR A 42 -13.64 -3.35 1.02
N ALA A 43 -12.44 -3.43 0.45
CA ALA A 43 -11.27 -4.01 1.11
C ALA A 43 -10.86 -3.22 2.36
N LEU A 44 -10.82 -1.87 2.30
CA LEU A 44 -10.56 -1.05 3.48
C LEU A 44 -11.61 -1.25 4.57
N ARG A 45 -12.90 -1.38 4.20
CA ARG A 45 -13.96 -1.71 5.16
C ARG A 45 -13.71 -3.05 5.84
N LYS A 46 -13.38 -4.09 5.07
CA LYS A 46 -13.05 -5.41 5.61
C LYS A 46 -11.88 -5.35 6.59
N PHE A 47 -10.83 -4.57 6.29
CA PHE A 47 -9.70 -4.41 7.21
C PHE A 47 -10.05 -3.62 8.48
N ALA A 48 -10.94 -2.64 8.37
CA ALA A 48 -11.46 -1.90 9.52
C ALA A 48 -12.31 -2.79 10.43
N ASP A 49 -13.19 -3.59 9.82
CA ASP A 49 -14.04 -4.55 10.55
C ASP A 49 -13.20 -5.66 11.21
N ALA A 50 -12.06 -6.02 10.60
CA ALA A 50 -11.07 -6.92 11.20
C ALA A 50 -10.22 -6.27 12.31
N GLY A 51 -10.36 -4.96 12.52
CA GLY A 51 -9.69 -4.21 13.58
C GLY A 51 -8.22 -3.89 13.33
N ILE A 52 -7.69 -4.08 12.11
CA ILE A 52 -6.28 -3.81 11.81
C ILE A 52 -6.03 -2.37 11.34
N LEU A 53 -7.08 -1.61 11.02
CA LEU A 53 -6.97 -0.19 10.70
C LEU A 53 -8.25 0.55 11.05
N THR A 54 -8.20 1.88 11.07
CA THR A 54 -9.39 2.74 11.09
C THR A 54 -9.34 3.67 9.89
N PHE A 55 -10.48 3.93 9.24
CA PHE A 55 -10.54 4.82 8.10
C PHE A 55 -11.93 5.47 7.98
N GLY A 56 -11.98 6.61 7.29
CA GLY A 56 -13.24 7.31 7.05
C GLY A 56 -13.10 8.50 6.10
N CYS A 57 -14.20 9.20 5.87
CA CYS A 57 -14.22 10.43 5.08
C CYS A 57 -13.68 11.61 5.91
N ILE A 58 -13.00 12.53 5.23
CA ILE A 58 -12.60 13.80 5.82
C ILE A 58 -13.84 14.71 5.93
N PRO A 59 -14.05 15.40 7.08
CA PRO A 59 -15.12 16.38 7.22
C PRO A 59 -15.04 17.47 6.14
N ALA A 60 -16.16 17.79 5.49
CA ALA A 60 -16.20 18.73 4.37
C ALA A 60 -15.52 20.08 4.64
N ARG A 61 -15.66 20.60 5.86
CA ARG A 61 -15.01 21.86 6.31
C ARG A 61 -13.48 21.83 6.28
N LEU A 62 -12.86 20.65 6.27
CA LEU A 62 -11.42 20.45 6.24
C LEU A 62 -10.88 20.20 4.82
N LEU A 63 -11.74 19.95 3.83
CA LEU A 63 -11.28 19.65 2.47
C LEU A 63 -10.56 20.83 1.82
N GLY A 64 -11.06 22.06 2.00
CA GLY A 64 -10.43 23.26 1.48
C GLY A 64 -9.01 23.48 2.02
N PRO A 65 -8.81 23.55 3.36
CA PRO A 65 -7.50 23.71 3.97
C PRO A 65 -6.49 22.60 3.66
N LEU A 66 -6.94 21.39 3.34
CA LEU A 66 -6.08 20.25 3.01
C LEU A 66 -5.74 20.13 1.52
N SER A 67 -6.32 21.00 0.67
CA SER A 67 -6.06 21.01 -0.77
C SER A 67 -4.80 21.81 -1.10
N GLY A 68 -3.97 21.29 -2.00
CA GLY A 68 -2.72 21.92 -2.42
C GLY A 68 -2.07 21.20 -3.60
N LEU A 69 -1.36 20.11 -3.34
CA LEU A 69 -0.79 19.22 -4.37
C LEU A 69 -1.55 17.89 -4.51
N ARG A 70 -2.42 17.59 -3.54
CA ARG A 70 -3.26 16.41 -3.45
C ARG A 70 -4.68 16.81 -3.10
N GLU A 71 -5.63 15.94 -3.41
CA GLU A 71 -7.06 16.13 -3.11
C GLU A 71 -7.56 15.04 -2.16
N PRO A 72 -7.13 15.06 -0.89
CA PRO A 72 -7.51 14.01 0.04
C PRO A 72 -8.99 14.12 0.38
N THR A 73 -9.68 12.98 0.33
CA THR A 73 -11.10 12.86 0.71
C THR A 73 -11.32 11.89 1.84
N HIS A 74 -10.32 11.05 2.15
CA HIS A 74 -10.37 10.04 3.19
C HIS A 74 -9.12 10.10 4.06
N TRP A 75 -9.26 9.62 5.30
CA TRP A 75 -8.16 9.43 6.23
C TRP A 75 -8.07 7.95 6.64
N ILE A 76 -6.89 7.53 7.07
CA ILE A 76 -6.62 6.19 7.58
C ILE A 76 -5.63 6.22 8.74
N THR A 77 -5.70 5.23 9.61
CA THR A 77 -4.72 4.99 10.66
C THR A 77 -4.47 3.49 10.78
N PHE A 78 -3.19 3.11 10.79
CA PHE A 78 -2.77 1.72 10.88
C PHE A 78 -2.58 1.32 12.35
N THR A 79 -2.97 0.08 12.66
CA THR A 79 -2.46 -0.61 13.86
C THR A 79 -1.08 -1.21 13.58
N GLU A 80 -0.42 -1.70 14.62
CA GLU A 80 0.85 -2.44 14.47
C GLU A 80 0.67 -3.66 13.55
N GLU A 81 -0.46 -4.36 13.65
CA GLU A 81 -0.78 -5.52 12.83
C GLU A 81 -0.87 -5.17 11.34
N ALA A 82 -1.47 -4.02 11.01
CA ALA A 82 -1.50 -3.54 9.62
C ALA A 82 -0.11 -3.16 9.11
N TRP A 83 0.75 -2.59 9.96
CA TRP A 83 2.15 -2.33 9.60
C TRP A 83 2.91 -3.61 9.29
N GLN A 84 2.76 -4.63 10.13
CA GLN A 84 3.40 -5.93 9.90
C GLN A 84 2.89 -6.60 8.62
N LEU A 85 1.58 -6.56 8.38
CA LEU A 85 0.98 -7.08 7.15
C LEU A 85 1.50 -6.37 5.90
N ALA A 86 1.51 -5.03 5.92
CA ALA A 86 2.02 -4.23 4.81
C ALA A 86 3.52 -4.46 4.56
N HIS A 87 4.32 -4.55 5.63
CA HIS A 87 5.74 -4.86 5.52
C HIS A 87 5.99 -6.23 4.88
N ALA A 88 5.25 -7.25 5.31
CA ALA A 88 5.36 -8.59 4.72
C ALA A 88 5.01 -8.58 3.22
N LEU A 89 3.93 -7.88 2.84
CA LEU A 89 3.54 -7.71 1.43
C LEU A 89 4.58 -6.95 0.61
N ARG A 90 5.24 -5.92 1.18
CA ARG A 90 6.34 -5.22 0.51
C ARG A 90 7.52 -6.14 0.24
N ARG A 91 7.89 -6.99 1.20
CA ARG A 91 8.97 -7.97 1.00
C ARG A 91 8.62 -8.97 -0.09
N GLU A 92 7.39 -9.49 -0.10
CA GLU A 92 6.91 -10.39 -1.16
C GLU A 92 6.96 -9.70 -2.53
N ARG A 93 6.53 -8.43 -2.61
CA ARG A 93 6.56 -7.66 -3.86
C ARG A 93 7.98 -7.34 -4.31
N ALA A 94 8.90 -7.06 -3.40
CA ALA A 94 10.30 -6.79 -3.70
C ALA A 94 11.04 -8.04 -4.23
N ALA A 95 10.65 -9.24 -3.77
CA ALA A 95 11.20 -10.49 -4.27
C ALA A 95 10.78 -10.80 -5.73
N ARG A 96 9.72 -10.14 -6.24
CA ARG A 96 9.30 -10.28 -7.64
C ARG A 96 10.25 -9.49 -8.54
N VAL A 97 11.24 -10.19 -9.09
CA VAL A 97 12.19 -9.62 -10.05
C VAL A 97 11.43 -9.09 -11.28
N THR A 98 11.53 -7.78 -11.51
CA THR A 98 10.92 -7.14 -12.68
C THR A 98 11.76 -7.42 -13.93
N ALA A 99 11.14 -7.32 -15.11
CA ALA A 99 11.84 -7.49 -16.38
C ALA A 99 13.06 -6.54 -16.51
N SER A 100 12.93 -5.31 -16.01
CA SER A 100 14.03 -4.34 -16.00
C SER A 100 15.14 -4.75 -15.03
N ARG A 101 14.81 -5.26 -13.84
CA ARG A 101 15.83 -5.74 -12.89
C ARG A 101 16.62 -6.92 -13.47
N ARG A 102 15.92 -7.85 -14.15
CA ARG A 102 16.56 -8.99 -14.82
C ARG A 102 17.59 -8.56 -15.87
N LYS A 103 17.27 -7.56 -16.71
CA LYS A 103 18.23 -7.02 -17.68
C LYS A 103 19.50 -6.48 -17.02
N VAL A 104 19.38 -5.86 -15.85
CA VAL A 104 20.53 -5.38 -15.07
C VAL A 104 21.32 -6.56 -14.51
N ASP A 105 20.64 -7.57 -13.96
CA ASP A 105 21.29 -8.78 -13.45
C ASP A 105 22.09 -9.50 -14.54
N ASP A 106 21.51 -9.66 -15.74
CA ASP A 106 22.17 -10.29 -16.89
C ASP A 106 23.44 -9.51 -17.31
N ALA A 107 23.33 -8.17 -17.38
CA ALA A 107 24.48 -7.31 -17.74
C ALA A 107 25.60 -7.35 -16.68
N LEU A 108 25.25 -7.46 -15.39
CA LEU A 108 26.23 -7.60 -14.31
C LEU A 108 26.91 -8.98 -14.34
N ALA A 109 26.16 -10.05 -14.63
CA ALA A 109 26.70 -11.39 -14.77
C ALA A 109 27.68 -11.50 -15.94
N GLN A 110 27.35 -10.87 -17.08
CA GLN A 110 28.24 -10.82 -18.24
C GLN A 110 29.56 -10.10 -17.91
N ARG A 111 29.51 -8.94 -17.25
CA ARG A 111 30.71 -8.21 -16.80
C ARG A 111 31.57 -9.01 -15.83
N ALA A 112 30.95 -9.74 -14.90
CA ALA A 112 31.68 -10.59 -13.97
C ALA A 112 32.39 -11.76 -14.66
N THR A 113 31.82 -12.25 -15.77
CA THR A 113 32.41 -13.33 -16.58
C THR A 113 33.54 -12.81 -17.48
N GLU A 114 33.43 -11.60 -18.02
CA GLU A 114 34.47 -10.96 -18.85
C GLU A 114 35.69 -10.47 -18.04
N ALA A 115 35.50 -10.24 -16.73
CA ALA A 115 36.55 -9.81 -15.82
C ALA A 115 37.30 -10.97 -15.12
N ALA A 116 36.90 -12.23 -15.37
CA ALA A 116 37.48 -13.44 -14.81
C ALA A 116 38.34 -14.17 -15.86
#